data_AF-A0A2M4BP01-F1
#
_entry.id   AF-A0A2M4BP01-F1
#
_cell.length_a   1.000
_cell.length_b   1.000
_cell.length_c   1.000
_cell.angle_alpha   90.00
_cell.angle_beta   90.00
_cell.angle_gamma   90.00
#
_symmetry.space_group_name_H-M   'P 1'
#
loop_
_entity.id
_entity.type
_entity.pdbx_description
1 polymer ?
#
loop_
_entity_poly.entity_id
_entity_poly.type
_entity_poly.pdbx_seq_one_letter_code
_entity_poly.pdbx_strand_id
1 'polypeptide(L)'
;LQSVWAIPRPDLGIKGTVPSANDIGSVAINLLKVRLDQLDDKFVNFTSGYARIDDMNAALKSIGTAVLTKGGRLATALNGLSSNTTGPVATAFGFVYSELEAFQLLVNGSSLTTEIATIATNTPNDTSIIVDLADSFGGVNITLIALRNALAALEKNVQAAQTAAGNASTVSSTIIKSKIPTKSVTAVTAEVRNLYARIPSVGEVIDSTIRQLKTADDFIIATKLEGEQTTSDYSMDLQAYRDNLNQVKLDFYTDLSTKAGVAPANKLVNITNDLTPFYANSTIDEAIAGLNTTFNSLGSTIFDAYFITYNSSLGGLVTDMDTDFASMLCGPLREAVQVLINNGVDSAFCFEKYSNFLFNVIGETLDDINVCFQTELIRLFHMQDVLAKIGTQISYNVEDLLDNLKICLALPASAQAGCFDTVCILL
;
A
#
# COMPACT_ATOMS: atom_id res chain seq x y z
N LEU A 1 13.57 -73.75 -14.98
CA LEU A 1 13.75 -73.02 -16.25
C LEU A 1 12.59 -72.04 -16.41
N GLN A 2 12.75 -70.80 -15.96
CA GLN A 2 11.86 -69.69 -16.32
C GLN A 2 12.72 -68.62 -16.98
N SER A 3 12.68 -68.57 -18.31
CA SER A 3 13.28 -67.48 -19.08
C SER A 3 12.37 -66.26 -18.93
N VAL A 4 12.67 -65.42 -17.94
CA VAL A 4 12.26 -64.01 -18.03
C VAL A 4 13.11 -63.44 -19.16
N TRP A 5 12.51 -63.28 -20.34
CA TRP A 5 13.08 -62.48 -21.41
C TRP A 5 13.16 -61.04 -20.91
N ALA A 6 14.23 -60.72 -20.16
CA ALA A 6 14.68 -59.37 -20.02
C ALA A 6 15.11 -58.93 -21.41
N ILE A 7 14.18 -58.31 -22.15
CA ILE A 7 14.50 -57.64 -23.42
C ILE A 7 15.71 -56.77 -23.12
N PRO A 8 16.84 -56.97 -23.81
CA PRO A 8 18.00 -56.14 -23.58
C PRO A 8 17.61 -54.70 -23.94
N ARG A 9 17.33 -53.86 -22.94
CA ARG A 9 17.27 -52.42 -23.12
C ARG A 9 18.69 -51.93 -23.17
N PRO A 10 19.16 -51.38 -24.29
CA PRO A 10 20.47 -50.75 -24.33
C PRO A 10 20.44 -49.48 -23.49
N ASP A 11 21.35 -49.32 -22.54
CA ASP A 11 21.36 -48.17 -21.64
C ASP A 11 22.75 -47.48 -21.67
N LEU A 12 22.81 -46.17 -21.38
CA LEU A 12 24.05 -45.41 -21.18
C LEU A 12 25.01 -45.38 -22.39
N GLY A 13 24.49 -45.49 -23.61
CA GLY A 13 25.32 -45.41 -24.83
C GLY A 13 26.06 -46.71 -25.17
N ILE A 14 25.63 -47.85 -24.65
CA ILE A 14 26.11 -49.17 -25.07
C ILE A 14 24.95 -50.09 -25.48
N LYS A 15 25.24 -51.02 -26.40
CA LYS A 15 24.28 -52.06 -26.82
C LYS A 15 24.20 -53.20 -25.80
N GLY A 16 23.65 -52.93 -24.62
CA GLY A 16 23.46 -53.92 -23.54
C GLY A 16 22.72 -53.32 -22.34
N THR A 17 22.15 -54.17 -21.48
CA THR A 17 21.30 -53.72 -20.36
C THR A 17 22.09 -53.51 -19.09
N VAL A 18 22.10 -52.26 -18.63
CA VAL A 18 22.77 -51.87 -17.40
C VAL A 18 21.71 -51.87 -16.28
N PRO A 19 21.86 -52.73 -15.26
CA PRO A 19 20.93 -52.75 -14.14
C PRO A 19 20.77 -51.35 -13.52
N SER A 20 19.52 -50.96 -13.25
CA SER A 20 19.15 -49.67 -12.63
C SER A 20 19.47 -48.41 -13.46
N ALA A 21 19.90 -48.50 -14.71
CA ALA A 21 20.12 -47.29 -15.52
C ALA A 21 18.84 -46.49 -15.73
N ASN A 22 17.69 -47.16 -15.92
CA ASN A 22 16.37 -46.52 -16.00
C ASN A 22 15.99 -45.73 -14.73
N ASP A 23 16.57 -46.06 -13.57
CA ASP A 23 16.30 -45.32 -12.33
C ASP A 23 16.84 -43.89 -12.41
N ILE A 24 17.94 -43.67 -13.15
CA ILE A 24 18.49 -42.32 -13.39
C ILE A 24 17.46 -41.47 -14.15
N GLY A 25 16.93 -41.97 -15.26
CA GLY A 25 15.93 -41.24 -16.06
C GLY A 25 14.61 -41.05 -15.33
N SER A 26 14.14 -42.10 -14.65
CA SER A 26 12.90 -42.04 -13.86
C SER A 26 12.99 -41.01 -12.73
N VAL A 27 14.12 -40.95 -11.99
CA VAL A 27 14.33 -39.95 -10.95
C VAL A 27 14.51 -38.55 -11.54
N ALA A 28 15.22 -38.43 -12.67
CA ALA A 28 15.42 -37.14 -13.33
C ALA A 28 14.08 -36.51 -13.79
N ILE A 29 13.21 -37.30 -14.43
CA ILE A 29 11.92 -36.77 -14.93
C ILE A 29 10.89 -36.71 -13.82
N ASN A 30 10.61 -37.82 -13.13
CA ASN A 30 9.46 -37.91 -12.23
C ASN A 30 9.68 -37.20 -10.89
N LEU A 31 10.93 -36.88 -10.52
CA LEU A 31 11.23 -36.13 -9.30
C LEU A 31 11.83 -34.77 -9.62
N LEU A 32 13.02 -34.73 -10.23
CA LEU A 32 13.74 -33.47 -10.43
C LEU A 32 12.98 -32.52 -11.37
N LYS A 33 12.55 -32.99 -12.55
CA LYS A 33 11.84 -32.13 -13.50
C LYS A 33 10.51 -31.63 -12.92
N VAL A 34 9.71 -32.53 -12.33
CA VAL A 34 8.45 -32.14 -11.67
C VAL A 34 8.69 -31.07 -10.60
N ARG A 35 9.77 -31.16 -9.82
CA ARG A 35 10.13 -30.15 -8.82
C ARG A 35 10.51 -28.81 -9.45
N LEU A 36 11.25 -28.83 -10.55
CA LEU A 36 11.63 -27.61 -11.27
C LEU A 36 10.41 -26.91 -11.86
N ASP A 37 9.47 -27.68 -12.41
CA ASP A 37 8.23 -27.15 -13.02
C ASP A 37 7.40 -26.34 -12.00
N GLN A 38 7.48 -26.65 -10.70
CA GLN A 38 6.82 -25.89 -9.62
C GLN A 38 7.37 -24.47 -9.41
N LEU A 39 8.50 -24.10 -10.02
CA LEU A 39 9.05 -22.74 -9.93
C LEU A 39 8.25 -21.72 -10.76
N ASP A 40 7.50 -22.16 -11.78
CA ASP A 40 6.70 -21.28 -12.64
C ASP A 40 5.37 -20.86 -12.00
N ASP A 41 4.82 -21.69 -11.10
CA ASP A 41 3.52 -21.47 -10.43
C ASP A 41 3.54 -20.36 -9.36
N LYS A 42 4.64 -19.62 -9.24
CA LYS A 42 4.91 -18.71 -8.10
C LYS A 42 4.69 -17.23 -8.41
N PHE A 43 4.40 -16.86 -9.64
CA PHE A 43 4.35 -15.46 -10.06
C PHE A 43 2.94 -14.86 -10.02
N VAL A 44 2.85 -13.65 -9.48
CA VAL A 44 1.59 -12.90 -9.30
C VAL A 44 1.64 -11.61 -10.14
N ASN A 45 0.48 -11.13 -10.57
CA ASN A 45 0.34 -9.83 -11.21
C ASN A 45 0.19 -8.74 -10.14
N PHE A 46 1.01 -7.69 -10.24
CA PHE A 46 0.98 -6.52 -9.37
C PHE A 46 0.22 -5.39 -10.05
N THR A 47 -0.50 -4.59 -9.27
CA THR A 47 -1.46 -3.60 -9.81
C THR A 47 -1.33 -2.20 -9.22
N SER A 48 -0.47 -1.99 -8.22
CA SER A 48 -0.23 -0.65 -7.65
C SER A 48 0.44 0.32 -8.63
N GLY A 49 1.09 -0.20 -9.69
CA GLY A 49 1.91 0.59 -10.61
C GLY A 49 3.24 1.06 -10.00
N TYR A 50 3.64 0.49 -8.86
CA TYR A 50 4.91 0.82 -8.23
C TYR A 50 6.06 0.09 -8.94
N ALA A 51 6.75 0.82 -9.84
CA ALA A 51 7.77 0.27 -10.74
C ALA A 51 8.84 -0.59 -10.04
N ARG A 52 9.22 -0.25 -8.79
CA ARG A 52 10.18 -1.04 -8.03
C ARG A 52 9.67 -2.46 -7.72
N ILE A 53 8.39 -2.65 -7.43
CA ILE A 53 7.79 -3.99 -7.25
C ILE A 53 7.79 -4.74 -8.59
N ASP A 54 7.44 -4.06 -9.68
CA ASP A 54 7.41 -4.66 -11.02
C ASP A 54 8.81 -5.13 -11.47
N ASP A 55 9.83 -4.30 -11.29
CA ASP A 55 11.22 -4.61 -11.61
C ASP A 55 11.73 -5.82 -10.81
N MET A 56 11.42 -5.85 -9.51
CA MET A 56 11.77 -6.96 -8.62
C MET A 56 11.10 -8.26 -9.04
N ASN A 57 9.80 -8.23 -9.34
CA ASN A 57 9.06 -9.39 -9.83
C ASN A 57 9.62 -9.91 -11.15
N ALA A 58 9.91 -9.01 -12.10
CA ALA A 58 10.47 -9.38 -13.39
C ALA A 58 11.83 -10.07 -13.24
N ALA A 59 12.71 -9.56 -12.37
CA ALA A 59 14.00 -10.16 -12.09
C ALA A 59 13.86 -11.56 -11.46
N LEU A 60 13.03 -11.70 -10.42
CA LEU A 60 12.78 -13.00 -9.77
C LEU A 60 12.16 -14.01 -10.73
N LYS A 61 11.27 -13.57 -11.61
CA LYS A 61 10.67 -14.39 -12.67
C LYS A 61 11.69 -14.87 -13.68
N SER A 62 12.58 -14.00 -14.13
CA SER A 62 13.67 -14.38 -15.03
C SER A 62 14.58 -15.43 -14.37
N ILE A 63 14.94 -15.23 -13.10
CA ILE A 63 15.75 -16.19 -12.33
C ILE A 63 15.06 -17.56 -12.25
N GLY A 64 13.81 -17.61 -11.79
CA GLY A 64 13.04 -18.86 -11.67
C GLY A 64 12.91 -19.59 -13.01
N THR A 65 12.59 -18.85 -14.07
CA THR A 65 12.47 -19.37 -15.45
C THR A 65 13.80 -19.94 -15.94
N ALA A 66 14.92 -19.28 -15.67
CA ALA A 66 16.24 -19.74 -16.07
C ALA A 66 16.61 -21.04 -15.37
N VAL A 67 16.35 -21.14 -14.05
CA VAL A 67 16.59 -22.37 -13.26
C VAL A 67 15.73 -23.52 -13.76
N LEU A 68 14.43 -23.29 -13.98
CA LEU A 68 13.50 -24.25 -14.58
C LEU A 68 14.03 -24.73 -15.94
N THR A 69 14.43 -23.81 -16.82
CA THR A 69 14.85 -24.13 -18.18
C THR A 69 16.14 -24.96 -18.19
N LYS A 70 17.18 -24.53 -17.46
CA LYS A 70 18.48 -25.21 -17.44
C LYS A 70 18.41 -26.54 -16.69
N GLY A 71 17.75 -26.55 -15.51
CA GLY A 71 17.53 -27.77 -14.75
C GLY A 71 16.67 -28.79 -15.51
N GLY A 72 15.63 -28.33 -16.21
CA GLY A 72 14.74 -29.19 -16.98
C GLY A 72 15.43 -29.83 -18.20
N ARG A 73 16.34 -29.08 -18.84
CA ARG A 73 17.21 -29.63 -19.89
C ARG A 73 18.18 -30.68 -19.35
N LEU A 74 18.80 -30.44 -18.20
CA LEU A 74 19.63 -31.45 -17.53
C LEU A 74 18.84 -32.72 -17.19
N ALA A 75 17.64 -32.57 -16.62
CA ALA A 75 16.76 -33.70 -16.33
C ALA A 75 16.40 -34.51 -17.59
N THR A 76 16.10 -33.80 -18.68
CA THR A 76 15.83 -34.41 -20.00
C THR A 76 17.04 -35.12 -20.57
N ALA A 77 18.24 -34.54 -20.43
CA ALA A 77 19.49 -35.15 -20.87
C ALA A 77 19.83 -36.42 -20.07
N LEU A 78 19.65 -36.41 -18.75
CA LEU A 78 19.82 -37.59 -17.89
C LEU A 78 18.84 -38.72 -18.27
N ASN A 79 17.60 -38.37 -18.59
CA ASN A 79 16.63 -39.32 -19.10
C ASN A 79 17.04 -39.91 -20.46
N GLY A 80 17.45 -39.04 -21.40
CA GLY A 80 17.96 -39.47 -22.70
C GLY A 80 19.17 -40.39 -22.58
N LEU A 81 20.10 -40.10 -21.66
CA LEU A 81 21.25 -40.95 -21.36
C LEU A 81 20.83 -42.33 -20.86
N SER A 82 19.84 -42.39 -19.95
CA SER A 82 19.35 -43.65 -19.40
C SER A 82 18.77 -44.60 -20.44
N SER A 83 18.26 -44.07 -21.56
CA SER A 83 17.66 -44.84 -22.66
C SER A 83 18.49 -44.84 -23.95
N ASN A 84 19.73 -44.34 -23.95
CA ASN A 84 20.52 -44.20 -25.17
C ASN A 84 21.10 -45.54 -25.63
N THR A 85 20.79 -45.90 -26.88
CA THR A 85 21.08 -47.23 -27.46
C THR A 85 22.09 -47.24 -28.61
N THR A 86 22.47 -46.08 -29.12
CA THR A 86 23.05 -45.94 -30.48
C THR A 86 24.36 -45.17 -30.53
N GLY A 87 24.67 -44.33 -29.55
CA GLY A 87 25.84 -43.45 -29.61
C GLY A 87 27.12 -44.08 -29.06
N PRO A 88 28.31 -43.63 -29.49
CA PRO A 88 29.51 -43.82 -28.69
C PRO A 88 29.28 -43.28 -27.28
N VAL A 89 29.79 -43.96 -26.26
CA VAL A 89 29.62 -43.60 -24.84
C VAL A 89 29.97 -42.12 -24.60
N ALA A 90 31.07 -41.65 -25.20
CA ALA A 90 31.52 -40.26 -25.12
C ALA A 90 30.46 -39.24 -25.62
N THR A 91 29.73 -39.57 -26.69
CA THR A 91 28.67 -38.68 -27.22
C THR A 91 27.46 -38.65 -26.28
N ALA A 92 27.08 -39.80 -25.72
CA ALA A 92 25.93 -39.90 -24.83
C ALA A 92 26.16 -39.12 -23.51
N PHE A 93 27.33 -39.30 -22.89
CA PHE A 93 27.71 -38.57 -21.67
C PHE A 93 28.05 -37.10 -21.96
N GLY A 94 28.66 -36.80 -23.10
CA GLY A 94 29.00 -35.45 -23.53
C GLY A 94 27.80 -34.50 -23.59
N PHE A 95 26.64 -35.00 -24.02
CA PHE A 95 25.40 -34.20 -24.01
C PHE A 95 24.99 -33.83 -22.58
N VAL A 96 25.03 -34.77 -21.63
CA VAL A 96 24.72 -34.50 -20.22
C VAL A 96 25.70 -33.52 -19.60
N TYR A 97 27.00 -33.64 -19.89
CA TYR A 97 28.00 -32.70 -19.38
C TYR A 97 27.80 -31.27 -19.87
N SER A 98 27.38 -31.11 -21.13
CA SER A 98 27.06 -29.80 -21.70
C SER A 98 25.89 -29.14 -20.96
N GLU A 99 24.81 -29.89 -20.70
CA GLU A 99 23.67 -29.36 -19.95
C GLU A 99 24.01 -29.11 -18.47
N LEU A 100 24.85 -29.95 -17.87
CA LEU A 100 25.34 -29.76 -16.51
C LEU A 100 26.20 -28.49 -16.40
N GLU A 101 27.10 -28.26 -17.36
CA GLU A 101 27.91 -27.04 -17.44
C GLU A 101 27.03 -25.80 -17.62
N ALA A 102 26.05 -25.87 -18.51
CA ALA A 102 25.11 -24.78 -18.73
C ALA A 102 24.33 -24.43 -17.46
N PHE A 103 23.94 -25.42 -16.66
CA PHE A 103 23.28 -25.17 -15.38
C PHE A 103 24.26 -24.63 -14.32
N GLN A 104 25.50 -25.11 -14.29
CA GLN A 104 26.53 -24.55 -13.40
C GLN A 104 26.85 -23.09 -13.70
N LEU A 105 26.97 -22.71 -14.98
CA LEU A 105 27.19 -21.32 -15.37
C LEU A 105 26.05 -20.40 -14.89
N LEU A 106 24.82 -20.90 -14.89
CA LEU A 106 23.67 -20.19 -14.34
C LEU A 106 23.81 -19.96 -12.83
N VAL A 107 24.00 -21.03 -12.05
CA VAL A 107 24.03 -20.92 -10.57
C VAL A 107 25.31 -20.29 -10.04
N ASN A 108 26.38 -20.24 -10.83
CA ASN A 108 27.57 -19.44 -10.51
C ASN A 108 27.38 -17.94 -10.80
N GLY A 109 26.18 -17.51 -11.20
CA GLY A 109 25.82 -16.11 -11.40
C GLY A 109 26.30 -15.50 -12.72
N SER A 110 26.99 -16.26 -13.57
CA SER A 110 27.58 -15.73 -14.81
C SER A 110 26.53 -15.34 -15.86
N SER A 111 25.30 -15.86 -15.76
CA SER A 111 24.21 -15.56 -16.70
C SER A 111 23.01 -14.86 -16.08
N LEU A 112 23.10 -14.39 -14.83
CA LEU A 112 22.04 -13.67 -14.11
C LEU A 112 22.49 -12.27 -13.68
N THR A 113 23.50 -11.71 -14.34
CA THR A 113 24.12 -10.44 -13.94
C THR A 113 23.14 -9.28 -13.97
N THR A 114 22.25 -9.25 -14.96
CA THR A 114 21.21 -8.21 -15.07
C THR A 114 20.18 -8.34 -13.96
N GLU A 115 19.65 -9.55 -13.73
CA GLU A 115 18.64 -9.82 -12.72
C GLU A 115 19.16 -9.51 -11.31
N ILE A 116 20.38 -9.96 -11.00
CA ILE A 116 21.02 -9.67 -9.72
C ILE A 116 21.29 -8.17 -9.56
N ALA A 117 21.69 -7.46 -10.63
CA ALA A 117 21.87 -6.01 -10.58
C ALA A 117 20.54 -5.26 -10.37
N THR A 118 19.45 -5.72 -10.98
CA THR A 118 18.10 -5.16 -10.76
C THR A 118 17.68 -5.33 -9.30
N ILE A 119 17.90 -6.50 -8.71
CA ILE A 119 17.62 -6.75 -7.29
C ILE A 119 18.49 -5.84 -6.42
N ALA A 120 19.79 -5.74 -6.70
CA ALA A 120 20.73 -4.90 -5.95
C ALA A 120 20.47 -3.39 -6.08
N THR A 121 19.84 -2.94 -7.16
CA THR A 121 19.48 -1.52 -7.34
C THR A 121 18.21 -1.17 -6.57
N ASN A 122 17.32 -2.16 -6.40
CA ASN A 122 16.03 -1.98 -5.74
C ASN A 122 16.03 -2.33 -4.25
N THR A 123 17.12 -2.92 -3.77
CA THR A 123 17.32 -3.31 -2.38
C THR A 123 18.72 -2.89 -1.92
N PRO A 124 18.96 -2.68 -0.61
CA PRO A 124 20.31 -2.49 -0.09
C PRO A 124 21.30 -3.59 -0.54
N ASN A 125 22.58 -3.24 -0.71
CA ASN A 125 23.61 -4.18 -1.18
C ASN A 125 23.78 -5.42 -0.28
N ASP A 126 23.42 -5.32 1.00
CA ASP A 126 23.53 -6.39 2.00
C ASP A 126 22.15 -6.97 2.39
N THR A 127 21.21 -7.04 1.44
CA THR A 127 19.90 -7.67 1.70
C THR A 127 19.93 -9.19 1.74
N SER A 128 19.00 -9.75 2.51
CA SER A 128 18.73 -11.19 2.60
C SER A 128 18.49 -11.83 1.23
N ILE A 129 17.78 -11.19 0.30
CA ILE A 129 17.41 -11.81 -0.98
C ILE A 129 18.66 -12.26 -1.77
N ILE A 130 19.64 -11.37 -1.93
CA ILE A 130 20.86 -11.68 -2.69
C ILE A 130 21.69 -12.75 -1.95
N VAL A 131 21.78 -12.63 -0.62
CA VAL A 131 22.51 -13.59 0.22
C VAL A 131 21.88 -14.98 0.18
N ASP A 132 20.56 -15.07 0.31
CA ASP A 132 19.80 -16.33 0.33
C ASP A 132 19.77 -17.00 -1.05
N LEU A 133 19.72 -16.20 -2.13
CA LEU A 133 19.90 -16.70 -3.51
C LEU A 133 21.31 -17.26 -3.69
N ALA A 134 22.35 -16.54 -3.25
CA ALA A 134 23.72 -16.99 -3.36
C ALA A 134 23.98 -18.29 -2.57
N ASP A 135 23.44 -18.42 -1.36
CA ASP A 135 23.52 -19.64 -0.56
C ASP A 135 22.80 -20.81 -1.25
N SER A 136 21.55 -20.58 -1.69
CA SER A 136 20.75 -21.57 -2.41
C SER A 136 21.46 -22.07 -3.69
N PHE A 137 22.01 -21.15 -4.47
CA PHE A 137 22.80 -21.48 -5.66
C PHE A 137 24.12 -22.17 -5.34
N GLY A 138 24.80 -21.79 -4.26
CA GLY A 138 25.97 -22.50 -3.77
C GLY A 138 25.68 -23.97 -3.49
N GLY A 139 24.58 -24.26 -2.79
CA GLY A 139 24.13 -25.62 -2.52
C GLY A 139 23.80 -26.43 -3.78
N VAL A 140 23.17 -25.81 -4.77
CA VAL A 140 22.91 -26.42 -6.08
C VAL A 140 24.22 -26.71 -6.81
N ASN A 141 25.15 -25.75 -6.87
CA ASN A 141 26.42 -25.90 -7.57
C ASN A 141 27.29 -27.03 -6.97
N ILE A 142 27.38 -27.12 -5.65
CA ILE A 142 28.07 -28.23 -4.96
C ILE A 142 27.52 -29.58 -5.41
N THR A 143 26.19 -29.68 -5.53
CA THR A 143 25.52 -30.91 -5.94
C THR A 143 25.74 -31.21 -7.43
N LEU A 144 25.77 -30.19 -8.30
CA LEU A 144 26.11 -30.34 -9.71
C LEU A 144 27.56 -30.83 -9.91
N ILE A 145 28.50 -30.35 -9.09
CA ILE A 145 29.90 -30.84 -9.09
C ILE A 145 29.94 -32.31 -8.67
N ALA A 146 29.22 -32.69 -7.61
CA ALA A 146 29.13 -34.09 -7.17
C ALA A 146 28.51 -34.99 -8.25
N LEU A 147 27.43 -34.55 -8.90
CA LEU A 147 26.79 -35.25 -10.01
C LEU A 147 27.75 -35.44 -11.19
N ARG A 148 28.52 -34.41 -11.57
CA ARG A 148 29.54 -34.53 -12.63
C ARG A 148 30.58 -35.60 -12.29
N ASN A 149 31.07 -35.63 -11.04
CA ASN A 149 32.04 -36.62 -10.60
C ASN A 149 31.46 -38.05 -10.63
N ALA A 150 30.20 -38.22 -10.20
CA ALA A 150 29.50 -39.50 -10.28
C ALA A 150 29.30 -39.97 -11.72
N LEU A 151 28.93 -39.05 -12.64
CA LEU A 151 28.80 -39.32 -14.06
C LEU A 151 30.14 -39.70 -14.70
N ALA A 152 31.24 -39.01 -14.37
CA ALA A 152 32.57 -39.34 -14.88
C ALA A 152 33.05 -40.73 -14.44
N ALA A 153 32.77 -41.10 -13.18
CA ALA A 153 33.03 -42.45 -12.69
C ALA A 153 32.18 -43.50 -13.42
N LEU A 154 30.89 -43.22 -13.66
CA LEU A 154 30.01 -44.10 -14.42
C LEU A 154 30.46 -44.24 -15.87
N GLU A 155 30.80 -43.14 -16.55
CA GLU A 155 31.29 -43.13 -17.93
C GLU A 155 32.53 -44.01 -18.08
N LYS A 156 33.53 -43.85 -17.19
CA LYS A 156 34.75 -44.68 -17.20
C LYS A 156 34.44 -46.18 -17.07
N ASN A 157 33.47 -46.54 -16.24
CA ASN A 157 33.01 -47.92 -16.07
C ASN A 157 32.31 -48.44 -17.34
N VAL A 158 31.46 -47.62 -17.97
CA VAL A 158 30.77 -47.96 -19.22
C VAL A 158 31.76 -48.10 -20.38
N GLN A 159 32.74 -47.20 -20.49
CA GLN A 159 33.83 -47.30 -21.46
C GLN A 159 34.65 -48.58 -21.26
N ALA A 160 35.00 -48.92 -20.01
CA ALA A 160 35.71 -50.17 -19.72
C ALA A 160 34.90 -51.42 -20.10
N ALA A 161 33.57 -51.38 -19.94
CA ALA A 161 32.68 -52.45 -20.39
C ALA A 161 32.64 -52.55 -21.93
N GLN A 162 32.60 -51.41 -22.63
CA GLN A 162 32.66 -51.35 -24.09
C GLN A 162 34.00 -51.89 -24.62
N THR A 163 35.13 -51.48 -24.04
CA THR A 163 36.46 -51.99 -24.41
C THR A 163 36.58 -53.49 -24.17
N ALA A 164 36.05 -54.00 -23.05
CA ALA A 164 36.06 -55.43 -22.75
C ALA A 164 35.18 -56.25 -23.71
N ALA A 165 34.13 -55.65 -24.30
CA ALA A 165 33.31 -56.28 -25.32
C ALA A 165 33.95 -56.28 -26.72
N GLY A 166 34.93 -55.41 -26.97
CA GLY A 166 35.62 -55.32 -28.25
C GLY A 166 34.67 -55.04 -29.42
N ASN A 167 34.72 -55.89 -30.46
CA ASN A 167 33.87 -55.77 -31.66
C ASN A 167 32.52 -56.50 -31.52
N ALA A 168 32.13 -56.94 -30.32
CA ALA A 168 30.85 -57.61 -30.13
C ALA A 168 29.69 -56.66 -30.46
N SER A 169 28.66 -57.19 -31.13
CA SER A 169 27.45 -56.43 -31.49
C SER A 169 26.65 -55.95 -30.27
N THR A 170 26.81 -56.63 -29.13
CA THR A 170 26.20 -56.30 -27.84
C THR A 170 27.17 -56.55 -26.69
N VAL A 171 27.07 -55.75 -25.62
CA VAL A 171 27.84 -55.96 -24.38
C VAL A 171 27.12 -57.00 -23.53
N SER A 172 27.79 -58.11 -23.24
CA SER A 172 27.18 -59.21 -22.48
C SER A 172 26.92 -58.84 -21.01
N SER A 173 25.91 -59.47 -20.41
CA SER A 173 25.54 -59.23 -19.00
C SER A 173 26.67 -59.55 -18.01
N THR A 174 27.55 -60.50 -18.33
CA THR A 174 28.75 -60.82 -17.54
C THR A 174 29.75 -59.66 -17.54
N ILE A 175 29.99 -59.04 -18.71
CA ILE A 175 30.89 -57.88 -18.83
C ILE A 175 30.29 -56.69 -18.08
N ILE A 176 28.98 -56.44 -18.23
CA ILE A 176 28.27 -55.35 -17.54
C ILE A 176 28.39 -55.52 -16.02
N LYS A 177 28.08 -56.69 -15.47
CA LYS A 177 28.18 -56.95 -14.01
C LYS A 177 29.60 -56.84 -13.48
N SER A 178 30.61 -57.18 -14.29
CA SER A 178 32.02 -57.10 -13.89
C SER A 178 32.60 -55.69 -13.97
N LYS A 179 32.16 -54.88 -14.95
CA LYS A 179 32.78 -53.59 -15.29
C LYS A 179 31.96 -52.37 -14.88
N ILE A 180 30.64 -52.52 -14.68
CA ILE A 180 29.75 -51.46 -14.24
C ILE A 180 29.20 -51.86 -12.86
N PRO A 181 29.88 -51.45 -11.77
CA PRO A 181 29.36 -51.67 -10.43
C PRO A 181 28.01 -50.99 -10.25
N THR A 182 27.04 -51.67 -9.64
CA THR A 182 25.73 -51.08 -9.30
C THR A 182 25.89 -49.79 -8.49
N LYS A 183 26.92 -49.73 -7.63
CA LYS A 183 27.27 -48.53 -6.85
C LYS A 183 27.45 -47.28 -7.72
N SER A 184 28.04 -47.42 -8.92
CA SER A 184 28.28 -46.28 -9.82
C SER A 184 26.98 -45.72 -10.40
N VAL A 185 26.03 -46.59 -10.74
CA VAL A 185 24.69 -46.19 -11.22
C VAL A 185 23.90 -45.53 -10.09
N THR A 186 23.89 -46.16 -8.91
CA THR A 186 23.18 -45.62 -7.74
C THR A 186 23.76 -44.31 -7.24
N ALA A 187 25.07 -44.07 -7.42
CA ALA A 187 25.70 -42.80 -7.06
C ALA A 187 25.14 -41.66 -7.92
N VAL A 188 25.00 -41.86 -9.24
CA VAL A 188 24.37 -40.86 -10.12
C VAL A 188 22.92 -40.62 -9.69
N THR A 189 22.14 -41.68 -9.47
CA THR A 189 20.75 -41.53 -9.00
C THR A 189 20.66 -40.80 -7.66
N ALA A 190 21.59 -41.04 -6.73
CA ALA A 190 21.65 -40.34 -5.45
C ALA A 190 21.90 -38.83 -5.64
N GLU A 191 22.85 -38.45 -6.51
CA GLU A 191 23.11 -37.03 -6.76
C GLU A 191 21.96 -36.32 -7.47
N VAL A 192 21.21 -37.01 -8.34
CA VAL A 192 19.96 -36.44 -8.91
C VAL A 192 18.91 -36.21 -7.81
N ARG A 193 18.82 -37.10 -6.80
CA ARG A 193 17.94 -36.89 -5.63
C ARG A 193 18.42 -35.76 -4.73
N ASN A 194 19.73 -35.62 -4.54
CA ASN A 194 20.31 -34.49 -3.80
C ASN A 194 19.99 -33.18 -4.51
N LEU A 195 20.08 -33.16 -5.85
CA LEU A 195 19.75 -31.97 -6.63
C LEU A 195 18.27 -31.63 -6.47
N TYR A 196 17.37 -32.61 -6.57
CA TYR A 196 15.95 -32.47 -6.25
C TYR A 196 15.72 -31.87 -4.85
N ALA A 197 16.51 -32.27 -3.85
CA ALA A 197 16.39 -31.76 -2.48
C ALA A 197 16.92 -30.32 -2.31
N ARG A 198 17.76 -29.82 -3.22
CA ARG A 198 18.31 -28.45 -3.18
C ARG A 198 17.41 -27.42 -3.87
N ILE A 199 16.68 -27.81 -4.93
CA ILE A 199 15.80 -26.89 -5.68
C ILE A 199 14.77 -26.15 -4.79
N PRO A 200 14.14 -26.77 -3.77
CA PRO A 200 13.19 -26.06 -2.90
C PRO A 200 13.75 -24.80 -2.24
N SER A 201 15.05 -24.74 -1.94
CA SER A 201 15.68 -23.56 -1.35
C SER A 201 15.56 -22.35 -2.29
N VAL A 202 15.88 -22.53 -3.57
CA VAL A 202 15.74 -21.48 -4.59
C VAL A 202 14.28 -21.05 -4.72
N GLY A 203 13.36 -22.02 -4.73
CA GLY A 203 11.93 -21.76 -4.79
C GLY A 203 11.42 -20.94 -3.61
N GLU A 204 11.88 -21.22 -2.39
CA GLU A 204 11.45 -20.51 -1.19
C GLU A 204 11.95 -19.06 -1.17
N VAL A 205 13.18 -18.79 -1.62
CA VAL A 205 13.68 -17.41 -1.71
C VAL A 205 12.83 -16.58 -2.69
N ILE A 206 12.48 -17.16 -3.85
CA ILE A 206 11.61 -16.50 -4.84
C ILE A 206 10.20 -16.29 -4.27
N ASP A 207 9.59 -17.35 -3.72
CA ASP A 207 8.21 -17.34 -3.24
C ASP A 207 8.03 -16.42 -2.02
N SER A 208 8.92 -16.50 -1.03
CA SER A 208 8.90 -15.59 0.12
C SER A 208 9.02 -14.12 -0.30
N THR A 209 9.91 -13.81 -1.24
CA THR A 209 10.06 -12.44 -1.74
C THR A 209 8.80 -11.98 -2.48
N ILE A 210 8.22 -12.80 -3.36
CA ILE A 210 6.98 -12.47 -4.08
C ILE A 210 5.81 -12.25 -3.11
N ARG A 211 5.68 -13.06 -2.05
CA ARG A 211 4.65 -12.86 -1.02
C ARG A 211 4.79 -11.51 -0.32
N GLN A 212 6.01 -11.09 -0.01
CA GLN A 212 6.25 -9.77 0.59
C GLN A 212 5.96 -8.63 -0.39
N LEU A 213 6.37 -8.77 -1.65
CA LEU A 213 6.02 -7.81 -2.71
C LEU A 213 4.50 -7.70 -2.87
N LYS A 214 3.75 -8.80 -2.74
CA LYS A 214 2.29 -8.79 -2.85
C LYS A 214 1.63 -8.06 -1.68
N THR A 215 2.14 -8.30 -0.48
CA THR A 215 1.69 -7.58 0.72
C THR A 215 1.95 -6.08 0.57
N ALA A 216 3.09 -5.69 0.00
CA ALA A 216 3.43 -4.30 -0.26
C ALA A 216 2.50 -3.67 -1.33
N ASP A 217 2.25 -4.36 -2.44
CA ASP A 217 1.35 -3.93 -3.51
C ASP A 217 -0.07 -3.69 -2.98
N ASP A 218 -0.60 -4.65 -2.22
CA ASP A 218 -1.93 -4.55 -1.61
C ASP A 218 -2.02 -3.39 -0.62
N PHE A 219 -0.99 -3.18 0.19
CA PHE A 219 -0.94 -2.09 1.14
C PHE A 219 -0.91 -0.72 0.45
N ILE A 220 -0.15 -0.57 -0.64
CA ILE A 220 -0.12 0.68 -1.43
C ILE A 220 -1.51 0.96 -1.99
N ILE A 221 -2.18 -0.04 -2.56
CA ILE A 221 -3.53 0.11 -3.15
C ILE A 221 -4.54 0.47 -2.07
N ALA A 222 -4.56 -0.26 -0.95
CA ALA A 222 -5.49 -0.01 0.14
C ALA A 222 -5.32 1.38 0.72
N THR A 223 -4.07 1.80 0.99
CA THR A 223 -3.78 3.12 1.56
C THR A 223 -4.17 4.24 0.61
N LYS A 224 -3.93 4.05 -0.70
CA LYS A 224 -4.37 5.02 -1.71
C LYS A 224 -5.89 5.17 -1.73
N LEU A 225 -6.61 4.06 -1.74
CA LEU A 225 -8.07 4.06 -1.75
C LEU A 225 -8.65 4.73 -0.50
N GLU A 226 -8.07 4.46 0.67
CA GLU A 226 -8.46 5.08 1.93
C GLU A 226 -8.23 6.60 1.91
N GLY A 227 -7.09 7.04 1.37
CA GLY A 227 -6.81 8.47 1.18
C GLY A 227 -7.82 9.16 0.27
N GLU A 228 -8.12 8.57 -0.90
CA GLU A 228 -9.11 9.09 -1.85
C GLU A 228 -10.52 9.18 -1.24
N GLN A 229 -10.92 8.15 -0.49
CA GLN A 229 -12.21 8.12 0.21
C GLN A 229 -12.27 9.22 1.29
N THR A 230 -11.22 9.34 2.10
CA THR A 230 -11.14 10.33 3.19
C THR A 230 -11.17 11.76 2.66
N THR A 231 -10.50 12.05 1.54
CA THR A 231 -10.56 13.36 0.87
C THR A 231 -11.97 13.70 0.37
N SER A 232 -12.69 12.70 -0.17
CA SER A 232 -14.10 12.85 -0.55
C SER A 232 -14.98 13.16 0.66
N ASP A 233 -14.82 12.39 1.74
CA ASP A 233 -15.62 12.54 2.95
C ASP A 233 -15.37 13.89 3.64
N TYR A 234 -14.11 14.34 3.72
CA TYR A 234 -13.78 15.70 4.17
C TYR A 234 -14.51 16.78 3.36
N SER A 235 -14.55 16.64 2.03
CA SER A 235 -15.24 17.61 1.16
C SER A 235 -16.74 17.66 1.44
N MET A 236 -17.35 16.51 1.72
CA MET A 236 -18.77 16.40 2.11
C MET A 236 -19.02 17.01 3.49
N ASP A 237 -18.17 16.69 4.47
CA ASP A 237 -18.30 17.18 5.85
C ASP A 237 -18.09 18.70 5.93
N LEU A 238 -17.12 19.24 5.19
CA LEU A 238 -16.91 20.68 5.06
C LEU A 238 -18.14 21.35 4.45
N GLN A 239 -18.76 20.77 3.43
CA GLN A 239 -19.98 21.33 2.84
C GLN A 239 -21.15 21.30 3.82
N ALA A 240 -21.34 20.18 4.54
CA ALA A 240 -22.37 20.07 5.57
C ALA A 240 -22.16 21.10 6.69
N TYR A 241 -20.91 21.33 7.11
CA TYR A 241 -20.56 22.38 8.06
C TYR A 241 -20.91 23.78 7.54
N ARG A 242 -20.62 24.08 6.27
CA ARG A 242 -21.00 25.36 5.63
C ARG A 242 -22.51 25.58 5.59
N ASP A 243 -23.28 24.53 5.33
CA ASP A 243 -24.74 24.61 5.33
C ASP A 243 -25.27 24.90 6.74
N ASN A 244 -24.70 24.26 7.76
CA ASN A 244 -25.01 24.58 9.16
C ASN A 244 -24.64 26.02 9.54
N LEU A 245 -23.50 26.54 9.07
CA LEU A 245 -23.12 27.94 9.30
C LEU A 245 -24.12 28.93 8.70
N ASN A 246 -24.63 28.66 7.50
CA ASN A 246 -25.66 29.49 6.89
C ASN A 246 -26.94 29.50 7.72
N GLN A 247 -27.31 28.36 8.31
CA GLN A 247 -28.45 28.27 9.21
C GLN A 247 -28.22 29.04 10.51
N VAL A 248 -27.06 28.84 11.16
CA VAL A 248 -26.66 29.58 12.37
C VAL A 248 -26.71 31.08 12.16
N LYS A 249 -26.25 31.58 10.99
CA LYS A 249 -26.34 32.99 10.64
C LYS A 249 -27.79 33.51 10.62
N LEU A 250 -28.71 32.76 10.01
CA LEU A 250 -30.12 33.12 9.97
C LEU A 250 -30.74 33.12 11.37
N ASP A 251 -30.36 32.15 12.19
CA ASP A 251 -30.85 32.00 13.55
C ASP A 251 -30.34 33.12 14.47
N PHE A 252 -29.07 33.54 14.33
CA PHE A 252 -28.50 34.69 15.06
C PHE A 252 -29.35 35.96 14.89
N TYR A 253 -29.70 36.29 13.65
CA TYR A 253 -30.52 37.48 13.37
C TYR A 253 -31.97 37.29 13.85
N THR A 254 -32.55 36.11 13.61
CA THR A 254 -33.93 35.81 13.99
C THR A 254 -34.11 35.89 15.50
N ASP A 255 -33.20 35.31 16.29
CA ASP A 255 -33.27 35.34 17.74
C ASP A 255 -33.04 36.74 18.30
N LEU A 256 -32.02 37.46 17.79
CA LEU A 256 -31.76 38.84 18.21
C LEU A 256 -32.98 39.74 17.95
N SER A 257 -33.52 39.70 16.73
CA SER A 257 -34.68 40.51 16.32
C SER A 257 -35.96 40.15 17.08
N THR A 258 -36.19 38.85 17.32
CA THR A 258 -37.34 38.38 18.11
C THR A 258 -37.24 38.84 19.56
N LYS A 259 -36.06 38.76 20.18
CA LYS A 259 -35.87 39.15 21.60
C LYS A 259 -35.82 40.67 21.80
N ALA A 260 -35.29 41.43 20.85
CA ALA A 260 -35.28 42.89 20.90
C ALA A 260 -36.64 43.53 20.59
N GLY A 261 -37.53 42.79 19.91
CA GLY A 261 -38.74 43.31 19.27
C GLY A 261 -38.40 43.84 17.88
N VAL A 262 -39.18 43.44 16.87
CA VAL A 262 -38.94 43.80 15.46
C VAL A 262 -38.84 45.33 15.32
N ALA A 263 -37.64 45.81 14.97
CA ALA A 263 -37.25 47.21 15.00
C ALA A 263 -37.56 47.87 16.35
N PRO A 264 -36.67 47.75 17.36
CA PRO A 264 -36.92 48.18 18.74
C PRO A 264 -37.42 49.63 18.84
N ALA A 265 -36.92 50.51 17.98
CA ALA A 265 -37.36 51.90 17.85
C ALA A 265 -38.88 52.06 17.59
N ASN A 266 -39.57 51.06 17.03
CA ASN A 266 -41.01 51.08 16.81
C ASN A 266 -41.80 51.23 18.12
N LYS A 267 -41.24 50.84 19.27
CA LYS A 267 -41.85 51.08 20.58
C LYS A 267 -41.99 52.58 20.89
N LEU A 268 -41.21 53.44 20.23
CA LEU A 268 -41.23 54.90 20.39
C LEU A 268 -42.21 55.61 19.44
N VAL A 269 -42.80 54.92 18.45
CA VAL A 269 -43.62 55.53 17.37
C VAL A 269 -44.82 56.30 17.90
N ASN A 270 -45.42 55.83 19.01
CA ASN A 270 -46.62 56.47 19.57
C ASN A 270 -46.35 57.83 20.23
N ILE A 271 -45.08 58.16 20.52
CA ILE A 271 -44.70 59.46 21.11
C ILE A 271 -43.94 60.35 20.11
N THR A 272 -43.61 59.86 18.90
CA THR A 272 -42.83 60.59 17.89
C THR A 272 -43.48 61.93 17.53
N ASN A 273 -44.80 61.97 17.35
CA ASN A 273 -45.49 63.23 17.04
C ASN A 273 -45.39 64.24 18.20
N ASP A 274 -45.44 63.78 19.44
CA ASP A 274 -45.37 64.63 20.64
C ASP A 274 -43.95 65.15 20.91
N LEU A 275 -42.93 64.44 20.40
CA LEU A 275 -41.54 64.87 20.43
C LEU A 275 -41.22 65.93 19.34
N THR A 276 -42.11 66.13 18.35
CA THR A 276 -41.93 67.07 17.22
C THR A 276 -41.52 68.49 17.58
N PRO A 277 -42.15 69.14 18.57
CA PRO A 277 -41.80 70.49 18.97
C PRO A 277 -40.40 70.64 19.57
N PHE A 278 -39.80 69.54 20.03
CA PHE A 278 -38.48 69.52 20.68
C PHE A 278 -37.35 69.14 19.70
N TYR A 279 -37.68 68.79 18.45
CA TYR A 279 -36.73 68.42 17.40
C TYR A 279 -35.89 69.57 16.84
N ALA A 280 -36.06 70.81 17.32
CA ALA A 280 -35.19 71.91 16.93
C ALA A 280 -33.72 71.74 17.41
N ASN A 281 -33.47 70.83 18.38
CA ASN A 281 -32.14 70.40 18.81
C ASN A 281 -31.93 68.90 18.50
N SER A 282 -31.57 68.64 17.23
CA SER A 282 -31.34 67.40 16.45
C SER A 282 -30.95 66.04 17.09
N THR A 283 -30.68 65.90 18.39
CA THR A 283 -30.01 64.69 18.95
C THR A 283 -30.92 63.46 19.15
N ILE A 284 -32.19 63.63 19.54
CA ILE A 284 -33.10 62.50 19.85
C ILE A 284 -33.54 61.76 18.58
N ASP A 285 -33.94 62.50 17.54
CA ASP A 285 -34.37 61.91 16.28
C ASP A 285 -33.20 61.19 15.58
N GLU A 286 -32.01 61.82 15.60
CA GLU A 286 -30.76 61.20 15.13
C GLU A 286 -30.42 59.92 15.90
N ALA A 287 -30.60 59.89 17.22
CA ALA A 287 -30.35 58.70 18.05
C ALA A 287 -31.36 57.57 17.78
N ILE A 288 -32.66 57.89 17.65
CA ILE A 288 -33.71 56.90 17.35
C ILE A 288 -33.55 56.36 15.92
N ALA A 289 -33.31 57.23 14.95
CA ALA A 289 -33.03 56.84 13.57
C ALA A 289 -31.73 56.03 13.47
N GLY A 290 -30.70 56.41 14.23
CA GLY A 290 -29.43 55.71 14.34
C GLY A 290 -29.57 54.32 14.94
N LEU A 291 -30.38 54.16 16.00
CA LEU A 291 -30.70 52.87 16.59
C LEU A 291 -31.40 51.96 15.58
N ASN A 292 -32.44 52.45 14.89
CA ASN A 292 -33.16 51.66 13.90
C ASN A 292 -32.28 51.27 12.71
N THR A 293 -31.47 52.22 12.21
CA THR A 293 -30.53 51.99 11.12
C THR A 293 -29.48 50.94 11.49
N THR A 294 -28.88 51.07 12.68
CA THR A 294 -27.86 50.13 13.19
C THR A 294 -28.47 48.76 13.44
N PHE A 295 -29.65 48.68 14.05
CA PHE A 295 -30.31 47.42 14.33
C PHE A 295 -30.67 46.66 13.05
N ASN A 296 -31.20 47.36 12.04
CA ASN A 296 -31.54 46.75 10.75
C ASN A 296 -30.30 46.38 9.91
N SER A 297 -29.14 47.03 10.13
CA SER A 297 -27.88 46.67 9.45
C SER A 297 -27.12 45.50 10.10
N LEU A 298 -27.45 45.12 11.34
CA LEU A 298 -26.83 43.97 12.02
C LEU A 298 -26.98 42.68 11.22
N GLY A 299 -28.20 42.36 10.78
CA GLY A 299 -28.46 41.14 10.00
C GLY A 299 -27.88 41.17 8.60
N SER A 300 -28.22 42.22 7.84
CA SER A 300 -27.97 42.31 6.39
C SER A 300 -26.56 42.77 6.00
N THR A 301 -25.78 43.30 6.94
CA THR A 301 -24.44 43.85 6.65
C THR A 301 -23.38 43.28 7.59
N ILE A 302 -23.61 43.34 8.90
CA ILE A 302 -22.57 42.98 9.88
C ILE A 302 -22.42 41.45 9.98
N PHE A 303 -23.51 40.73 10.25
CA PHE A 303 -23.47 39.27 10.34
C PHE A 303 -23.14 38.64 8.99
N ASP A 304 -23.72 39.13 7.89
CA ASP A 304 -23.34 38.66 6.55
C ASP A 304 -21.84 38.82 6.27
N ALA A 305 -21.25 39.99 6.55
CA ALA A 305 -19.81 40.19 6.35
C ALA A 305 -18.95 39.27 7.23
N TYR A 306 -19.34 39.08 8.49
CA TYR A 306 -18.66 38.17 9.41
C TYR A 306 -18.69 36.72 8.89
N PHE A 307 -19.87 36.19 8.58
CA PHE A 307 -20.01 34.80 8.13
C PHE A 307 -19.40 34.56 6.74
N ILE A 308 -19.39 35.57 5.85
CA ILE A 308 -18.65 35.49 4.58
C ILE A 308 -17.14 35.33 4.85
N THR A 309 -16.59 36.15 5.75
CA THR A 309 -15.16 36.09 6.10
C THR A 309 -14.83 34.79 6.81
N TYR A 310 -15.67 34.36 7.75
CA TYR A 310 -15.56 33.08 8.43
C TYR A 310 -15.55 31.92 7.43
N ASN A 311 -16.53 31.86 6.53
CA ASN A 311 -16.64 30.80 5.52
C ASN A 311 -15.45 30.80 4.54
N SER A 312 -14.94 31.97 4.17
CA SER A 312 -13.73 32.07 3.34
C SER A 312 -12.49 31.52 4.04
N SER A 313 -12.39 31.69 5.37
CA SER A 313 -11.27 31.20 6.18
C SER A 313 -11.26 29.67 6.28
N LEU A 314 -12.45 29.02 6.23
CA LEU A 314 -12.54 27.56 6.17
C LEU A 314 -11.91 26.96 4.93
N GLY A 315 -11.94 27.68 3.80
CA GLY A 315 -11.26 27.24 2.58
C GLY A 315 -9.73 27.18 2.70
N GLY A 316 -9.16 27.82 3.74
CA GLY A 316 -7.73 27.78 4.04
C GLY A 316 -7.32 26.81 5.14
N LEU A 317 -8.27 26.08 5.77
CA LEU A 317 -7.95 25.11 6.84
C LEU A 317 -7.20 23.89 6.29
N VAL A 318 -7.72 23.32 5.20
CA VAL A 318 -7.06 22.29 4.40
C VAL A 318 -7.23 22.73 2.95
N THR A 319 -6.10 23.07 2.33
CA THR A 319 -6.12 23.60 0.96
C THR A 319 -6.22 22.47 -0.06
N ASP A 320 -5.54 21.36 0.22
CA ASP A 320 -5.54 20.16 -0.60
C ASP A 320 -5.22 18.95 0.28
N MET A 321 -6.26 18.22 0.67
CA MET A 321 -6.15 17.05 1.55
C MET A 321 -5.29 15.94 0.92
N ASP A 322 -5.35 15.77 -0.40
CA ASP A 322 -4.55 14.76 -1.10
C ASP A 322 -3.06 15.10 -1.00
N THR A 323 -2.71 16.37 -1.25
CA THR A 323 -1.33 16.85 -1.13
C THR A 323 -0.83 16.79 0.32
N ASP A 324 -1.68 17.15 1.28
CA ASP A 324 -1.32 17.15 2.70
C ASP A 324 -1.09 15.72 3.23
N PHE A 325 -1.97 14.77 2.91
CA PHE A 325 -1.77 13.36 3.23
C PHE A 325 -0.54 12.78 2.53
N ALA A 326 -0.35 13.08 1.24
CA ALA A 326 0.83 12.62 0.51
C ALA A 326 2.11 13.12 1.18
N SER A 327 2.16 14.40 1.59
CA SER A 327 3.31 14.98 2.27
C SER A 327 3.58 14.33 3.63
N MET A 328 2.54 14.15 4.44
CA MET A 328 2.65 13.59 5.79
C MET A 328 3.02 12.10 5.78
N LEU A 329 2.40 11.32 4.89
CA LEU A 329 2.47 9.87 4.94
C LEU A 329 3.50 9.27 3.98
N CYS A 330 3.97 10.00 2.95
CA CYS A 330 4.89 9.44 1.95
C CYS A 330 6.16 8.85 2.57
N GLY A 331 6.77 9.54 3.55
CA GLY A 331 7.95 9.02 4.25
C GLY A 331 7.66 7.69 4.97
N PRO A 332 6.76 7.68 5.97
CA PRO A 332 6.41 6.47 6.70
C PRO A 332 5.88 5.32 5.84
N LEU A 333 5.01 5.59 4.88
CA LEU A 333 4.47 4.58 3.96
C LEU A 333 5.58 3.97 3.11
N ARG A 334 6.49 4.79 2.58
CA ARG A 334 7.64 4.30 1.82
C ARG A 334 8.51 3.38 2.65
N GLU A 335 8.80 3.73 3.91
CA GLU A 335 9.60 2.88 4.79
C GLU A 335 8.91 1.54 5.07
N ALA A 336 7.60 1.54 5.37
CA ALA A 336 6.83 0.32 5.60
C ALA A 336 6.85 -0.62 4.39
N VAL A 337 6.63 -0.06 3.19
CA VAL A 337 6.70 -0.78 1.91
C VAL A 337 8.12 -1.29 1.63
N GLN A 338 9.15 -0.47 1.91
CA GLN A 338 10.53 -0.82 1.63
C GLN A 338 11.02 -2.01 2.46
N VAL A 339 10.56 -2.12 3.71
CA VAL A 339 10.88 -3.26 4.58
C VAL A 339 10.42 -4.58 3.96
N LEU A 340 9.23 -4.60 3.34
CA LEU A 340 8.72 -5.78 2.63
C LEU A 340 9.51 -6.06 1.35
N ILE A 341 9.79 -5.03 0.54
CA ILE A 341 10.55 -5.18 -0.72
C ILE A 341 11.96 -5.72 -0.48
N ASN A 342 12.60 -5.29 0.62
CA ASN A 342 13.92 -5.77 1.00
C ASN A 342 13.91 -7.24 1.46
N ASN A 343 12.74 -7.78 1.82
CA ASN A 343 12.52 -9.12 2.39
C ASN A 343 13.53 -9.49 3.48
N GLY A 344 13.91 -8.50 4.30
CA GLY A 344 14.90 -8.64 5.37
C GLY A 344 14.46 -9.57 6.50
N VAL A 345 15.39 -9.85 7.42
CA VAL A 345 15.09 -10.54 8.69
C VAL A 345 13.96 -9.78 9.40
N ASP A 346 12.93 -10.52 9.82
CA ASP A 346 11.73 -10.00 10.49
C ASP A 346 10.95 -8.93 9.70
N SER A 347 11.12 -8.84 8.38
CA SER A 347 10.45 -7.84 7.53
C SER A 347 8.92 -7.87 7.68
N ALA A 348 8.30 -9.05 7.63
CA ALA A 348 6.86 -9.22 7.84
C ALA A 348 6.42 -8.73 9.23
N PHE A 349 7.17 -9.08 10.28
CA PHE A 349 6.85 -8.66 11.64
C PHE A 349 6.95 -7.14 11.81
N CYS A 350 8.02 -6.53 11.28
CA CYS A 350 8.20 -5.09 11.28
C CYS A 350 7.06 -4.39 10.54
N PHE A 351 6.67 -4.90 9.38
CA PHE A 351 5.54 -4.35 8.63
C PHE A 351 4.24 -4.42 9.43
N GLU A 352 3.83 -5.62 9.89
CA GLU A 352 2.58 -5.83 10.64
C GLU A 352 2.49 -4.98 11.92
N LYS A 353 3.64 -4.72 12.55
CA LYS A 353 3.71 -3.89 13.75
C LYS A 353 3.34 -2.43 13.48
N TYR A 354 3.60 -1.90 12.28
CA TYR A 354 3.45 -0.47 11.99
C TYR A 354 2.38 -0.16 10.94
N SER A 355 2.11 -1.07 10.00
CA SER A 355 1.23 -0.84 8.85
C SER A 355 -0.18 -0.42 9.24
N ASN A 356 -0.78 -1.09 10.23
CA ASN A 356 -2.11 -0.77 10.72
C ASN A 356 -2.19 0.63 11.35
N PHE A 357 -1.13 1.07 12.05
CA PHE A 357 -1.09 2.43 12.59
C PHE A 357 -1.00 3.46 11.47
N LEU A 358 -0.17 3.20 10.44
CA LEU A 358 -0.05 4.09 9.30
C LEU A 358 -1.35 4.19 8.51
N PHE A 359 -2.06 3.08 8.35
CA PHE A 359 -3.36 3.05 7.70
C PHE A 359 -4.41 3.85 8.49
N ASN A 360 -4.49 3.62 9.80
CA ASN A 360 -5.50 4.27 10.65
C ASN A 360 -5.32 5.78 10.80
N VAL A 361 -4.09 6.30 10.67
CA VAL A 361 -3.84 7.75 10.75
C VAL A 361 -4.67 8.54 9.72
N ILE A 362 -4.98 7.95 8.57
CA ILE A 362 -5.80 8.60 7.53
C ILE A 362 -7.20 8.89 8.07
N GLY A 363 -7.91 7.85 8.55
CA GLY A 363 -9.26 8.00 9.11
C GLY A 363 -9.30 8.84 10.39
N GLU A 364 -8.35 8.63 11.31
CA GLU A 364 -8.27 9.39 12.57
C GLU A 364 -8.08 10.90 12.31
N THR A 365 -7.36 11.27 11.24
CA THR A 365 -7.21 12.68 10.87
C THR A 365 -8.56 13.32 10.50
N LEU A 366 -9.42 12.59 9.78
CA LEU A 366 -10.76 13.09 9.44
C LEU A 366 -11.66 13.18 10.68
N ASP A 367 -11.60 12.18 11.56
CA ASP A 367 -12.36 12.20 12.82
C ASP A 367 -11.98 13.41 13.69
N ASP A 368 -10.68 13.71 13.82
CA ASP A 368 -10.19 14.88 14.55
C ASP A 368 -10.70 16.21 13.94
N ILE A 369 -10.72 16.31 12.62
CA ILE A 369 -11.28 17.47 11.90
C ILE A 369 -12.78 17.61 12.17
N ASN A 370 -13.52 16.49 12.12
CA ASN A 370 -14.96 16.48 12.37
C ASN A 370 -15.31 16.88 13.81
N VAL A 371 -14.51 16.46 14.79
CA VAL A 371 -14.64 16.92 16.18
C VAL A 371 -14.41 18.44 16.28
N CYS A 372 -13.47 18.99 15.52
CA CYS A 372 -13.25 20.44 15.46
C CYS A 372 -14.49 21.17 14.91
N PHE A 373 -15.07 20.70 13.82
CA PHE A 373 -16.31 21.26 13.26
C PHE A 373 -17.48 21.21 14.26
N GLN A 374 -17.69 20.07 14.92
CA GLN A 374 -18.75 19.95 15.92
C GLN A 374 -18.56 20.91 17.10
N THR A 375 -17.34 20.98 17.63
CA THR A 375 -17.00 21.86 18.75
C THR A 375 -17.23 23.33 18.40
N GLU A 376 -16.90 23.71 17.18
CA GLU A 376 -17.04 25.08 16.72
C GLU A 376 -18.51 25.47 16.46
N LEU A 377 -19.35 24.55 15.94
CA LEU A 377 -20.81 24.77 15.90
C LEU A 377 -21.39 24.99 17.30
N ILE A 378 -20.98 24.20 18.29
CA ILE A 378 -21.44 24.37 19.68
C ILE A 378 -21.08 25.76 20.21
N ARG A 379 -19.87 26.25 19.92
CA ARG A 379 -19.47 27.62 20.31
C ARG A 379 -20.35 28.68 19.66
N LEU A 380 -20.71 28.50 18.39
CA LEU A 380 -21.60 29.42 17.70
C LEU A 380 -23.02 29.40 18.30
N PHE A 381 -23.56 28.23 18.67
CA PHE A 381 -24.85 28.16 19.38
C PHE A 381 -24.80 28.87 20.74
N HIS A 382 -23.71 28.76 21.48
CA HIS A 382 -23.55 29.55 22.71
C HIS A 382 -23.48 31.06 22.44
N MET A 383 -22.88 31.48 21.33
CA MET A 383 -22.87 32.89 20.94
C MET A 383 -24.28 33.38 20.55
N GLN A 384 -25.09 32.54 19.89
CA GLN A 384 -26.51 32.81 19.63
C GLN A 384 -27.28 33.09 20.93
N ASP A 385 -27.10 32.25 21.94
CA ASP A 385 -27.76 32.43 23.25
C ASP A 385 -27.38 33.77 23.91
N VAL A 386 -26.12 34.19 23.76
CA VAL A 386 -25.65 35.49 24.24
C VAL A 386 -26.31 36.63 23.46
N LEU A 387 -26.41 36.52 22.13
CA LEU A 387 -27.09 37.51 21.30
C LEU A 387 -28.58 37.64 21.64
N ALA A 388 -29.26 36.52 21.91
CA ALA A 388 -30.64 36.52 22.37
C ALA A 388 -30.82 37.32 23.68
N LYS A 389 -29.90 37.16 24.63
CA LYS A 389 -29.88 37.93 25.89
C LYS A 389 -29.61 39.42 25.65
N ILE A 390 -28.69 39.75 24.74
CA ILE A 390 -28.44 41.14 24.32
C ILE A 390 -29.71 41.74 23.71
N GLY A 391 -30.42 41.01 22.86
CA GLY A 391 -31.70 41.43 22.31
C GLY A 391 -32.71 41.76 23.41
N THR A 392 -32.86 40.90 24.41
CA THR A 392 -33.71 41.18 25.59
C THR A 392 -33.28 42.47 26.31
N GLN A 393 -31.98 42.69 26.50
CA GLN A 393 -31.49 43.93 27.12
C GLN A 393 -31.81 45.17 26.29
N ILE A 394 -31.65 45.11 24.95
CA ILE A 394 -32.03 46.20 24.04
C ILE A 394 -33.53 46.51 24.19
N SER A 395 -34.37 45.48 24.21
CA SER A 395 -35.82 45.60 24.39
C SER A 395 -36.18 46.38 25.67
N TYR A 396 -35.53 46.03 26.81
CA TYR A 396 -35.74 46.71 28.08
C TYR A 396 -35.19 48.14 28.10
N ASN A 397 -34.01 48.37 27.53
CA ASN A 397 -33.42 49.71 27.45
C ASN A 397 -34.32 50.67 26.64
N VAL A 398 -34.94 50.18 25.56
CA VAL A 398 -35.87 50.99 24.75
C VAL A 398 -37.19 51.23 25.48
N GLU A 399 -37.68 50.27 26.26
CA GLU A 399 -38.86 50.45 27.12
C GLU A 399 -38.60 51.49 28.23
N ASP A 400 -37.44 51.43 28.89
CA ASP A 400 -37.05 52.41 29.89
C ASP A 400 -36.88 53.81 29.28
N LEU A 401 -36.27 53.90 28.09
CA LEU A 401 -36.18 55.16 27.35
C LEU A 401 -37.58 55.71 27.05
N LEU A 402 -38.50 54.87 26.57
CA LEU A 402 -39.89 55.27 26.29
C LEU A 402 -40.55 55.88 27.54
N ASP A 403 -40.41 55.23 28.69
CA ASP A 403 -41.03 55.67 29.93
C ASP A 403 -40.42 56.97 30.47
N ASN A 404 -39.09 57.13 30.37
CA ASN A 404 -38.41 58.40 30.69
C ASN A 404 -38.87 59.54 29.77
N LEU A 405 -39.02 59.29 28.46
CA LEU A 405 -39.53 60.29 27.51
C LEU A 405 -40.98 60.69 27.81
N LYS A 406 -41.84 59.74 28.19
CA LYS A 406 -43.22 60.04 28.62
C LYS A 406 -43.26 60.91 29.87
N ILE A 407 -42.37 60.66 30.84
CA ILE A 407 -42.25 61.51 32.03
C ILE A 407 -41.89 62.93 31.63
N CYS A 408 -40.91 63.12 30.74
CA CYS A 408 -40.56 64.44 30.23
C CYS A 408 -41.75 65.12 29.54
N LEU A 409 -42.51 64.40 28.70
CA LEU A 409 -43.71 64.93 28.05
C LEU A 409 -44.80 65.35 29.05
N ALA A 410 -44.89 64.69 30.20
CA ALA A 410 -45.88 65.02 31.24
C ALA A 410 -45.53 66.26 32.09
N LEU A 411 -44.31 66.80 31.98
CA LEU A 411 -43.89 67.99 32.71
C LEU A 411 -44.52 69.28 32.15
N PRO A 412 -44.61 70.37 32.95
CA PRO A 412 -45.00 71.68 32.44
C PRO A 412 -44.06 72.15 31.32
N ALA A 413 -44.60 72.85 30.32
CA ALA A 413 -43.87 73.26 29.10
C ALA A 413 -42.53 73.96 29.36
N SER A 414 -42.41 74.73 30.45
CA SER A 414 -41.18 75.42 30.85
C SER A 414 -40.07 74.49 31.36
N ALA A 415 -40.36 73.24 31.70
CA ALA A 415 -39.42 72.25 32.25
C ALA A 415 -39.11 71.09 31.28
N GLN A 416 -39.85 70.97 30.17
CA GLN A 416 -39.71 69.86 29.22
C GLN A 416 -38.34 69.87 28.52
N ALA A 417 -37.86 71.02 28.05
CA ALA A 417 -36.59 71.13 27.32
C ALA A 417 -35.39 70.62 28.14
N GLY A 418 -35.27 71.03 29.41
CA GLY A 418 -34.17 70.57 30.28
C GLY A 418 -34.27 69.09 30.67
N CYS A 419 -35.48 68.51 30.68
CA CYS A 419 -35.68 67.08 30.90
C CYS A 419 -35.15 66.26 29.72
N PHE A 420 -35.49 66.66 28.49
CA PHE A 420 -34.99 65.99 27.28
C PHE A 420 -33.47 66.11 27.13
N ASP A 421 -32.88 67.27 27.43
CA ASP A 421 -31.42 67.43 27.42
C ASP A 421 -30.72 66.48 28.40
N THR A 422 -31.33 66.21 29.56
CA THR A 422 -30.79 65.28 30.57
C THR A 422 -30.88 63.82 30.12
N VAL A 423 -31.99 63.43 29.48
CA VAL A 423 -32.17 62.09 28.90
C VAL A 423 -31.20 61.85 27.74
N CYS A 424 -30.91 62.88 26.92
CA CYS A 424 -29.93 62.80 25.84
C CYS A 424 -28.49 62.62 26.31
N ILE A 425 -28.09 63.18 27.45
CA ILE A 425 -26.72 63.05 27.98
C ILE A 425 -26.46 61.62 28.50
N LEU A 426 -27.52 60.86 28.81
CA LEU A 426 -27.46 59.50 29.34
C LEU A 426 -27.53 58.40 28.27
N LEU A 427 -27.87 58.77 27.03
CA LEU A 427 -27.87 57.91 25.84
C LEU A 427 -26.56 58.08 25.05
#